data_AF-A0A8S3ZP85-F1
#
_entry.id   AF-A0A8S3ZP85-F1
#
_cell.length_a   1.000
_cell.length_b   1.000
_cell.length_c   1.000
_cell.angle_alpha   90.00
_cell.angle_beta   90.00
_cell.angle_gamma   90.00
#
_symmetry.space_group_name_H-M   'P 1'
#
loop_
_entity.id
_entity.type
_entity.pdbx_description
1 polymer ?
#
loop_
_entity_poly.entity_id
_entity_poly.type
_entity_poly.pdbx_seq_one_letter_code
_entity_poly.pdbx_strand_id
1 'polypeptide(L)' 'LAVSDIGCLATSCLINIMFTPALSEVDLPFDVREVSFPVASMPHVICTRITSWITAIITIERCLCVLVPLK' A
#
# COMPACT_ATOMS: atom_id res chain seq x y z
N LEU A 1 -3.39 -7.17 8.55
CA LEU A 1 -2.09 -7.28 7.85
C LEU A 1 -2.32 -7.79 6.42
N ALA A 2 -2.72 -9.04 6.21
CA ALA A 2 -2.92 -9.64 4.88
C ALA A 2 -3.75 -8.80 3.88
N VAL A 3 -4.88 -8.23 4.30
CA VAL A 3 -5.71 -7.37 3.42
C VAL A 3 -4.95 -6.09 3.00
N SER A 4 -4.21 -5.50 3.94
CA SER A 4 -3.39 -4.30 3.68
C SER A 4 -2.20 -4.63 2.79
N ASP A 5 -1.59 -5.81 2.95
CA ASP A 5 -0.49 -6.29 2.12
C ASP A 5 -0.94 -6.56 0.68
N ILE A 6 -2.11 -7.17 0.49
CA ILE A 6 -2.71 -7.35 -0.83
C ILE A 6 -3.01 -5.98 -1.47
N GLY A 7 -3.49 -5.01 -0.70
CA GLY A 7 -3.72 -3.64 -1.16
C GLY A 7 -2.42 -2.94 -1.61
N CYS A 8 -1.34 -3.06 -0.83
CA CYS A 8 -0.01 -2.58 -1.23
C CYS A 8 0.50 -3.24 -2.51
N LEU A 9 0.31 -4.56 -2.64
CA LEU A 9 0.74 -5.31 -3.82
C LEU A 9 -0.06 -4.89 -5.06
N ALA A 10 -1.38 -4.78 -4.94
CA ALA A 10 -2.26 -4.37 -6.03
C ALA A 10 -1.94 -2.96 -6.51
N THR A 11 -1.74 -2.01 -5.58
CA THR A 11 -1.36 -0.63 -5.92
C THR A 11 0.04 -0.54 -6.52
N SER A 12 1.00 -1.32 -6.02
CA SER A 12 2.33 -1.45 -6.63
C SER A 12 2.28 -1.99 -8.05
N CYS A 13 1.43 -3.00 -8.30
CA CYS A 13 1.22 -3.55 -9.64
C CYS A 13 0.61 -2.49 -10.58
N LEU A 14 -0.40 -1.75 -10.11
CA LEU A 14 -1.00 -0.64 -10.85
C LEU A 14 0.02 0.45 -11.20
N ILE A 15 0.90 0.85 -10.26
CA ILE A 15 1.99 1.79 -10.56
C ILE A 15 2.87 1.25 -11.70
N ASN A 16 3.31 -0.01 -11.61
CA ASN A 16 4.16 -0.60 -12.64
C ASN A 16 3.48 -0.60 -14.02
N ILE A 17 2.19 -0.94 -14.08
CA ILE A 17 1.41 -0.92 -15.33
C ILE A 17 1.33 0.51 -15.89
N MET A 18 1.03 1.50 -15.04
CA MET A 18 0.88 2.90 -15.46
C MET A 18 2.18 3.54 -15.94
N PHE A 19 3.32 3.13 -15.39
CA PHE A 19 4.66 3.62 -15.80
C PHE A 19 5.33 2.74 -16.86
N THR A 20 4.61 1.77 -17.44
CA THR A 20 5.14 0.94 -18.52
C THR A 20 5.25 1.76 -19.82
N PRO A 21 6.36 1.68 -20.57
CA PRO A 21 6.55 2.45 -21.81
C PRO A 21 5.46 2.17 -22.85
N ALA A 22 4.93 0.95 -22.91
CA ALA A 22 3.83 0.56 -23.79
C ALA A 22 2.56 1.42 -23.59
N LEU A 23 2.32 1.94 -22.38
CA LEU A 23 1.18 2.80 -22.10
C LEU A 23 1.44 4.26 -22.50
N SER A 24 2.71 4.66 -22.54
CA SER A 24 3.13 5.99 -23.01
C SER A 24 3.10 6.12 -24.53
N GLU A 25 3.08 5.01 -25.27
CA GLU A 25 2.96 4.97 -26.73
C GLU A 25 1.50 4.96 -27.21
N VAL A 26 0.54 4.73 -26.30
CA VAL A 26 -0.89 4.77 -26.60
C VAL A 26 -1.39 6.20 -26.47
N ASP A 27 -2.09 6.68 -27.49
CA ASP A 27 -2.72 8.00 -27.48
C ASP A 27 -4.00 7.96 -26.60
N LEU A 28 -3.80 8.17 -25.30
CA LEU A 28 -4.86 8.19 -24.30
C LEU A 28 -5.47 9.60 -24.21
N PRO A 29 -6.79 9.73 -23.99
CA PRO A 29 -7.43 11.04 -23.86
C PRO A 29 -7.12 11.74 -22.53
N PHE A 30 -6.23 11.18 -21.70
CA PHE A 30 -5.85 11.68 -20.38
C PHE A 30 -4.36 11.44 -20.13
N ASP A 31 -3.76 12.30 -19.31
CA ASP A 31 -2.39 12.11 -18.85
C ASP A 31 -2.36 11.00 -17.79
N VAL A 32 -1.68 9.91 -18.11
CA VAL A 32 -1.48 8.75 -17.23
C VAL A 32 -0.87 9.16 -15.89
N ARG A 33 -0.02 10.19 -15.86
CA ARG A 33 0.62 10.70 -14.64
C ARG A 33 -0.41 11.33 -13.69
N GLU A 34 -1.34 12.11 -14.23
CA GLU A 34 -2.40 12.74 -13.42
C GLU A 34 -3.36 11.70 -12.85
N VAL A 35 -3.63 10.62 -13.58
CA VAL A 35 -4.48 9.51 -13.12
C VAL A 35 -3.75 8.59 -12.13
N SER A 36 -2.43 8.41 -12.29
CA SER A 36 -1.62 7.53 -11.43
C SER A 36 -1.57 8.00 -9.97
N PHE A 37 -1.62 9.30 -9.74
CA PHE A 37 -1.55 9.88 -8.40
C PHE A 37 -2.73 9.48 -7.50
N PRO A 38 -4.01 9.73 -7.88
CA PRO A 38 -5.15 9.32 -7.08
C PRO A 38 -5.42 7.81 -7.10
N VAL A 39 -5.13 7.12 -8.22
CA VAL A 39 -5.51 5.71 -8.40
C VAL A 39 -4.49 4.74 -7.82
N ALA A 40 -3.21 5.10 -7.80
CA ALA A 40 -2.14 4.16 -7.45
C ALA A 40 -1.28 4.68 -6.29
N SER A 41 -0.74 5.90 -6.40
CA SER A 41 0.19 6.44 -5.41
C SER A 41 -0.45 6.72 -4.04
N MET A 42 -1.61 7.41 -4.03
CA MET A 42 -2.36 7.69 -2.79
C MET A 42 -2.80 6.41 -2.04
N PRO A 43 -3.48 5.44 -2.68
CA PRO A 43 -3.91 4.23 -1.99
C PRO A 43 -2.72 3.38 -1.52
N HIS A 44 -1.59 3.36 -2.22
CA HIS A 44 -0.37 2.72 -1.74
C HIS A 44 0.14 3.34 -0.42
N VAL A 45 0.17 4.67 -0.32
CA VAL A 45 0.57 5.37 0.92
C VAL A 45 -0.39 5.06 2.07
N ILE A 46 -1.69 4.92 1.80
CA ILE A 46 -2.68 4.58 2.82
C ILE A 46 -2.47 3.14 3.30
N CYS A 47 -2.34 2.16 2.38
CA CYS A 47 -2.11 0.77 2.74
C CYS A 47 -0.81 0.58 3.53
N THR A 48 0.28 1.24 3.13
CA THR A 48 1.56 1.17 3.86
C THR A 48 1.44 1.72 5.29
N ARG A 49 0.71 2.83 5.48
CA ARG A 49 0.43 3.37 6.81
C ARG A 49 -0.44 2.46 7.66
N ILE A 50 -1.47 1.85 7.09
CA ILE A 50 -2.32 0.90 7.82
C ILE A 50 -1.48 -0.31 8.27
N THR A 51 -0.65 -0.86 7.37
CA THR A 51 0.27 -1.95 7.70
C THR A 51 1.23 -1.56 8.82
N SER A 52 1.78 -0.34 8.82
CA SER A 52 2.69 0.12 9.88
C SER A 52 1.99 0.21 11.24
N TRP A 53 0.77 0.76 11.29
CA TRP A 53 -0.02 0.84 12.52
C TRP A 53 -0.39 -0.54 13.07
N ILE A 54 -0.84 -1.46 12.21
CA ILE A 54 -1.17 -2.83 12.62
C ILE A 54 0.08 -3.53 13.16
N THR A 55 1.23 -3.38 12.50
CA THR A 55 2.50 -3.98 12.94
C THR A 55 2.94 -3.44 14.30
N ALA A 56 2.79 -2.14 14.53
CA ALA A 56 3.10 -1.52 15.81
C ALA A 56 2.20 -2.07 16.93
N ILE A 57 0.89 -2.16 16.71
CA ILE A 57 -0.06 -2.72 17.69
C ILE A 57 0.28 -4.19 18.00
N ILE A 58 0.51 -5.03 16.98
CA ILE A 58 0.90 -6.42 17.19
C ILE A 58 2.20 -6.53 18.00
N THR A 59 3.19 -5.67 17.71
CA THR A 59 4.46 -5.66 18.45
C THR A 59 4.24 -5.26 19.91
N ILE A 60 3.44 -4.23 20.17
CA ILE A 60 3.10 -3.79 21.53
C ILE A 60 2.40 -4.91 22.30
N GLU A 61 1.40 -5.57 21.72
CA GLU A 61 0.69 -6.70 22.34
C GLU A 61 1.67 -7.82 22.72
N ARG A 62 2.59 -8.19 21.82
CA ARG A 62 3.59 -9.22 22.09
C ARG A 62 4.58 -8.81 23.18
N CYS A 63 5.01 -7.55 23.22
CA CYS A 63 5.88 -7.04 24.28
C CYS A 63 5.15 -6.97 25.62
N LEU A 64 3.89 -6.55 25.62
CA LEU A 64 3.07 -6.43 26.83
C LEU A 64 2.80 -7.81 27.44
N CYS A 65 2.47 -8.82 26.64
CA CYS A 65 2.28 -10.20 27.13
C CYS A 65 3.52 -10.79 27.83
N VAL A 66 4.72 -10.33 27.47
CA VAL A 66 5.98 -10.78 28.10
C VAL A 66 6.30 -9.96 29.35
N LEU A 67 6.14 -8.63 29.29
CA LEU A 67 6.42 -7.74 30.43
C LEU A 67 5.39 -7.88 31.55
N VAL A 68 4.12 -8.05 31.18
CA VAL A 68 3.00 -8.21 32.10
C VAL A 68 2.40 -9.57 31.81
N PRO A 69 2.80 -10.63 32.56
CA PRO A 69 2.10 -11.90 32.50
C PRO A 69 0.72 -11.68 33.11
N LEU A 70 -0.23 -11.25 32.28
CA LEU A 70 -1.64 -11.19 32.61
C LEU A 70 -2.07 -12.62 32.95
N LYS A 71 -2.15 -12.93 34.25
CA LYS A 71 -2.81 -14.13 34.78
C LYS A 71 -4.31 -14.03 34.57
#